data_AF-A0A497AKM7-F1
#
_entry.id   AF-A0A497AKM7-F1
#
_cell.length_a   1.000
_cell.length_b   1.000
_cell.length_c   1.000
_cell.angle_alpha   90.00
_cell.angle_beta   90.00
_cell.angle_gamma   90.00
#
_symmetry.space_group_name_H-M   'P 1'
#
loop_
_entity.id
_entity.type
_entity.pdbx_description
1 polymer ?
#
loop_
_entity_poly.entity_id
_entity_poly.type
_entity_poly.pdbx_seq_one_letter_code
_entity_poly.pdbx_strand_id
1 'polypeptide(L)'
;MKEISEEQKRMLERLEGRRYPPEIAIRYLWEFLREKPEDEPLDPRWLDIWKKHKQYAHEVVPSRVIKEIEEIMQSIKAIDEEIWKIKVDNDTKVTFLLGAGASAPSGIPTVDKLLSELWKRARKIGREDLDRLAKWCDERGITNIEDLLTAAYISNFAATNRSITSLLDYFLFSRGREITEEEEYFLRRRRPVRATEIDVSSISFLQDTLQTLFGLLTSTMISASPNATHNAIIDFIKEHKNTSIITTNYDGCMDEAILRNGIHLKGTIGSESEENNPDAVQLIKMHGSINWAYCDSCQDVREFDLLELKE
;
A
#
# COMPACT_ATOMS: atom_id res chain seq x y z
N MET A 1 -0.72 16.29 -24.36
CA MET A 1 -1.09 14.94 -24.83
C MET A 1 -2.35 15.04 -25.66
N LYS A 2 -2.44 14.38 -26.82
CA LYS A 2 -3.73 14.19 -27.50
C LYS A 2 -4.61 13.36 -26.58
N GLU A 3 -5.83 13.81 -26.31
CA GLU A 3 -6.78 13.04 -25.50
C GLU A 3 -7.16 11.75 -26.23
N ILE A 4 -7.18 10.64 -25.50
CA ILE A 4 -7.73 9.37 -25.97
C ILE A 4 -9.26 9.47 -26.04
N SER A 5 -9.88 8.68 -26.94
CA SER A 5 -11.34 8.66 -27.05
C SER A 5 -12.01 8.16 -25.77
N GLU A 6 -13.27 8.59 -25.55
CA GLU A 6 -14.10 8.07 -24.46
C GLU A 6 -14.35 6.56 -24.59
N GLU A 7 -14.34 6.03 -25.82
CA GLU A 7 -14.43 4.59 -26.07
C GLU A 7 -13.19 3.86 -25.53
N GLN A 8 -12.00 4.37 -25.81
CA GLN A 8 -10.75 3.81 -25.28
C GLN A 8 -10.73 3.86 -23.74
N LYS A 9 -11.11 5.00 -23.13
CA LYS A 9 -11.21 5.13 -21.66
C LYS A 9 -12.15 4.09 -21.07
N ARG A 10 -13.36 3.97 -21.62
CA ARG A 10 -14.37 3.03 -21.15
C ARG A 10 -13.91 1.57 -21.28
N MET A 11 -13.18 1.25 -22.35
CA MET A 11 -12.65 -0.09 -22.56
C MET A 11 -11.56 -0.43 -21.54
N LEU A 12 -10.64 0.51 -21.28
CA LEU A 12 -9.59 0.37 -20.27
C LEU A 12 -10.20 0.17 -18.87
N GLU A 13 -11.09 1.06 -18.45
CA GLU A 13 -11.79 0.94 -17.16
C GLU A 13 -12.52 -0.40 -17.02
N ARG A 14 -13.15 -0.86 -18.11
CA ARG A 14 -13.84 -2.14 -18.14
C ARG A 14 -12.88 -3.31 -17.94
N LEU A 15 -11.75 -3.34 -18.64
CA LEU A 15 -10.74 -4.40 -18.56
C LEU A 15 -9.93 -4.37 -17.25
N GLU A 16 -9.73 -3.19 -16.66
CA GLU A 16 -9.07 -3.01 -15.37
C GLU A 16 -9.99 -3.37 -14.20
N GLY A 17 -11.24 -2.93 -14.23
CA GLY A 17 -12.17 -3.06 -13.11
C GLY A 17 -12.86 -4.43 -12.99
N ARG A 18 -12.89 -5.25 -14.04
CA ARG A 18 -13.58 -6.56 -14.01
C ARG A 18 -12.63 -7.72 -14.30
N ARG A 19 -12.78 -8.82 -13.56
CA ARG A 19 -12.17 -10.12 -13.91
C ARG A 19 -12.92 -10.71 -15.10
N TYR A 20 -12.49 -10.39 -16.32
CA TYR A 20 -12.89 -11.14 -17.49
C TYR A 20 -12.12 -12.47 -17.56
N PRO A 21 -12.77 -13.54 -18.06
CA PRO A 21 -12.04 -14.67 -18.64
C PRO A 21 -11.00 -14.14 -19.64
N PRO A 22 -9.75 -14.63 -19.62
CA PRO A 22 -8.68 -14.11 -20.47
C PRO A 22 -9.04 -14.04 -21.96
N GLU A 23 -9.80 -15.00 -22.50
CA GLU A 23 -10.29 -15.02 -23.88
C GLU A 23 -11.08 -13.77 -24.23
N ILE A 24 -11.99 -13.37 -23.32
CA ILE A 24 -12.87 -12.23 -23.52
C ILE A 24 -12.08 -10.93 -23.46
N ALA A 25 -11.11 -10.84 -22.53
CA ALA A 25 -10.22 -9.68 -22.43
C ALA A 25 -9.37 -9.52 -23.70
N ILE A 26 -8.78 -10.61 -24.19
CA ILE A 26 -7.96 -10.60 -25.41
C ILE A 26 -8.81 -10.26 -26.64
N ARG A 27 -10.04 -10.78 -26.73
CA ARG A 27 -10.96 -10.46 -27.82
C ARG A 27 -11.31 -8.97 -27.83
N TYR A 28 -11.69 -8.39 -26.69
CA TYR A 28 -12.00 -6.96 -26.62
C TYR A 28 -10.79 -6.07 -26.92
N LEU A 29 -9.61 -6.45 -26.44
CA LEU A 29 -8.37 -5.77 -26.78
C LEU A 29 -8.15 -5.80 -28.30
N TRP A 30 -8.29 -6.97 -28.93
CA TRP A 30 -8.10 -7.10 -30.37
C TRP A 30 -9.14 -6.35 -31.21
N GLU A 31 -10.42 -6.44 -30.84
CA GLU A 31 -11.52 -5.70 -31.49
C GLU A 31 -11.26 -4.20 -31.44
N PHE A 32 -10.89 -3.67 -30.26
CA PHE A 32 -10.55 -2.26 -30.10
C PHE A 32 -9.35 -1.86 -30.95
N LEU A 33 -8.25 -2.61 -30.91
CA LEU A 33 -7.04 -2.29 -31.68
C LEU A 33 -7.27 -2.28 -33.20
N ARG A 34 -8.22 -3.07 -33.69
CA ARG A 34 -8.58 -3.15 -35.12
C ARG A 34 -9.54 -2.03 -35.53
N GLU A 35 -10.43 -1.60 -34.64
CA GLU A 35 -11.51 -0.65 -34.93
C GLU A 35 -11.14 0.79 -34.58
N LYS A 36 -10.10 1.01 -33.78
CA LYS A 36 -9.63 2.36 -33.45
C LYS A 36 -9.24 3.14 -34.72
N PRO A 37 -9.45 4.47 -34.76
CA PRO A 37 -8.85 5.32 -35.77
C PRO A 37 -7.32 5.17 -35.82
N GLU A 38 -6.75 5.21 -37.03
CA GLU A 38 -5.29 5.03 -37.24
C GLU A 38 -4.47 6.03 -36.42
N ASP A 39 -4.94 7.28 -36.38
CA ASP A 39 -4.30 8.44 -35.75
C ASP A 39 -4.69 8.67 -34.27
N GLU A 40 -5.50 7.77 -33.68
CA GLU A 40 -5.75 7.77 -32.24
C GLU A 40 -4.55 7.20 -31.47
N PRO A 41 -3.95 7.97 -30.53
CA PRO A 41 -2.88 7.46 -29.68
C PRO A 41 -3.41 6.38 -28.73
N LEU A 42 -2.59 5.36 -28.48
CA LEU A 42 -2.90 4.33 -27.50
C LEU A 42 -2.42 4.75 -26.11
N ASP A 43 -3.28 4.56 -25.11
CA ASP A 43 -2.95 4.76 -23.71
C ASP A 43 -1.90 3.71 -23.25
N PRO A 44 -0.85 4.11 -22.52
CA PRO A 44 0.15 3.19 -21.96
C PRO A 44 -0.42 2.03 -21.14
N ARG A 45 -1.60 2.17 -20.54
CA ARG A 45 -2.29 1.11 -19.76
C ARG A 45 -2.56 -0.16 -20.58
N TRP A 46 -2.65 -0.05 -21.91
CA TRP A 46 -2.75 -1.23 -22.78
C TRP A 46 -1.57 -2.18 -22.67
N LEU A 47 -0.36 -1.67 -22.37
CA LEU A 47 0.84 -2.50 -22.15
C LEU A 47 0.67 -3.43 -20.95
N ASP A 48 0.10 -2.93 -19.86
CA ASP A 48 -0.13 -3.70 -18.64
C ASP A 48 -1.21 -4.77 -18.85
N ILE A 49 -2.31 -4.40 -19.53
CA ILE A 49 -3.37 -5.34 -19.90
C ILE A 49 -2.81 -6.45 -20.79
N TRP A 50 -2.05 -6.10 -21.83
CA TRP A 50 -1.44 -7.09 -22.72
C TRP A 50 -0.47 -7.99 -21.96
N LYS A 51 0.43 -7.43 -21.15
CA LYS A 51 1.40 -8.19 -20.34
C LYS A 51 0.71 -9.21 -19.43
N LYS A 52 -0.42 -8.83 -18.83
CA LYS A 52 -1.24 -9.71 -17.98
C LYS A 52 -1.84 -10.90 -18.74
N HIS A 53 -2.23 -10.71 -20.00
CA HIS A 53 -2.95 -11.74 -20.79
C HIS A 53 -2.09 -12.43 -21.86
N LYS A 54 -0.87 -11.96 -22.11
CA LYS A 54 0.02 -12.42 -23.18
C LYS A 54 0.24 -13.93 -23.18
N GLN A 55 0.56 -14.52 -22.03
CA GLN A 55 0.83 -15.96 -21.95
C GLN A 55 -0.39 -16.78 -22.39
N TYR A 56 -1.58 -16.38 -21.95
CA TYR A 56 -2.83 -17.03 -22.33
C TYR A 56 -3.18 -16.82 -23.80
N ALA A 57 -2.87 -15.64 -24.35
CA ALA A 57 -3.12 -15.34 -25.76
C ALA A 57 -2.41 -16.32 -26.70
N HIS A 58 -1.21 -16.79 -26.34
CA HIS A 58 -0.49 -17.82 -27.10
C HIS A 58 -1.20 -19.18 -27.17
N GLU A 59 -2.11 -19.47 -26.23
CA GLU A 59 -2.85 -20.73 -26.19
C GLU A 59 -4.15 -20.67 -27.01
N VAL A 60 -4.79 -19.50 -27.10
CA VAL A 60 -6.15 -19.37 -27.65
C VAL A 60 -6.26 -18.53 -28.93
N VAL A 61 -5.23 -17.76 -29.29
CA VAL A 61 -5.24 -16.86 -30.45
C VAL A 61 -4.21 -17.32 -31.50
N PRO A 62 -4.52 -17.24 -32.81
CA PRO A 62 -3.53 -17.50 -33.86
C PRO A 62 -2.28 -16.63 -33.72
N SER A 63 -1.10 -17.20 -33.95
CA SER A 63 0.20 -16.51 -33.78
C SER A 63 0.33 -15.23 -34.61
N ARG A 64 -0.37 -15.15 -35.76
CA ARG A 64 -0.42 -13.95 -36.59
C ARG A 64 -1.02 -12.75 -35.84
N VAL A 65 -2.16 -12.96 -35.17
CA VAL A 65 -2.83 -11.89 -34.42
C VAL A 65 -2.00 -11.46 -33.22
N ILE A 66 -1.33 -12.40 -32.55
CA ILE A 66 -0.41 -12.09 -31.43
C ILE A 66 0.71 -11.18 -31.92
N LYS A 67 1.31 -11.51 -33.06
CA LYS A 67 2.38 -10.68 -33.65
C LYS A 67 1.89 -9.27 -33.99
N GLU A 68 0.69 -9.16 -34.57
CA GLU A 68 0.06 -7.86 -34.87
C GLU A 68 -0.19 -7.05 -33.58
N ILE A 69 -0.69 -7.68 -32.51
CA ILE A 69 -0.85 -7.01 -31.20
C ILE A 69 0.51 -6.57 -30.66
N GLU A 70 1.53 -7.42 -30.69
CA GLU A 70 2.87 -7.08 -30.18
C GLU A 70 3.52 -5.92 -30.94
N GLU A 71 3.37 -5.87 -32.26
CA GLU A 71 3.84 -4.76 -33.10
C GLU A 71 3.14 -3.45 -32.70
N ILE A 72 1.82 -3.48 -32.46
CA ILE A 72 1.07 -2.32 -31.97
C ILE A 72 1.54 -1.92 -30.56
N MET A 73 1.71 -2.86 -29.65
CA MET A 73 2.16 -2.58 -28.27
C MET A 73 3.55 -1.96 -28.25
N GLN A 74 4.47 -2.40 -29.12
CA GLN A 74 5.80 -1.79 -29.26
C GLN A 74 5.75 -0.34 -29.74
N SER A 75 4.69 0.06 -30.45
CA SER A 75 4.51 1.46 -30.88
C SER A 75 4.04 2.39 -29.78
N ILE A 76 3.54 1.85 -28.65
CA ILE A 76 3.07 2.65 -27.52
C ILE A 76 4.29 3.23 -26.80
N LYS A 77 4.45 4.55 -26.85
CA LYS A 77 5.47 5.26 -26.08
C LYS A 77 5.08 5.21 -24.59
N ALA A 78 5.70 4.30 -23.85
CA ALA A 78 5.48 4.15 -22.41
C ALA A 78 5.96 5.37 -21.60
N ILE A 79 6.86 6.17 -22.16
CA ILE A 79 7.46 7.34 -21.53
C ILE A 79 7.13 8.54 -22.41
N ASP A 80 6.58 9.60 -21.82
CA ASP A 80 6.44 10.88 -22.50
C ASP A 80 7.84 11.40 -22.85
N GLU A 81 8.18 11.44 -24.13
CA GLU A 81 9.50 11.91 -24.58
C GLU A 81 9.74 13.39 -24.21
N GLU A 82 8.67 14.17 -24.00
CA GLU A 82 8.77 15.53 -23.50
C GLU A 82 9.29 15.57 -22.05
N ILE A 83 9.17 14.47 -21.28
CA ILE A 83 9.68 14.40 -19.91
C ILE A 83 11.20 14.59 -19.87
N TRP A 84 11.92 14.09 -20.89
CA TRP A 84 13.36 14.27 -21.01
C TRP A 84 13.77 15.70 -21.35
N LYS A 85 12.81 16.53 -21.80
CA LYS A 85 13.03 17.95 -22.06
C LYS A 85 12.84 18.81 -20.82
N ILE A 86 12.25 18.26 -19.75
CA ILE A 86 12.18 18.94 -18.45
C ILE A 86 13.60 19.01 -17.91
N LYS A 87 14.24 20.16 -18.08
CA LYS A 87 15.50 20.49 -17.44
C LYS A 87 15.19 21.13 -16.10
N VAL A 88 15.70 20.53 -15.05
CA VAL A 88 15.64 21.08 -13.71
C VAL A 88 16.96 21.82 -13.47
N ASP A 89 16.90 23.13 -13.23
CA ASP A 89 18.10 23.88 -12.88
C ASP A 89 18.63 23.40 -11.52
N ASN A 90 19.96 23.43 -11.32
CA ASN A 90 20.60 22.94 -10.09
C ASN A 90 20.08 23.62 -8.80
N ASP A 91 19.64 24.87 -8.91
CA ASP A 91 19.12 25.65 -7.77
C ASP A 91 17.63 25.37 -7.47
N THR A 92 16.94 24.64 -8.36
CA THR A 92 15.52 24.31 -8.20
C THR A 92 15.31 23.42 -6.98
N LYS A 93 14.34 23.79 -6.14
CA LYS A 93 13.89 22.93 -5.04
C LYS A 93 13.05 21.79 -5.60
N VAL A 94 13.50 20.56 -5.40
CA VAL A 94 12.79 19.37 -5.85
C VAL A 94 12.30 18.57 -4.64
N THR A 95 11.07 18.08 -4.71
CA THR A 95 10.51 17.17 -3.72
C THR A 95 10.00 15.92 -4.42
N PHE A 96 10.57 14.76 -4.08
CA PHE A 96 10.03 13.47 -4.48
C PHE A 96 8.93 13.05 -3.50
N LEU A 97 7.78 12.63 -4.03
CA LEU A 97 6.74 11.96 -3.26
C LEU A 97 6.70 10.47 -3.64
N LEU A 98 7.03 9.61 -2.69
CA LEU A 98 7.13 8.17 -2.89
C LEU A 98 6.01 7.43 -2.17
N GLY A 99 5.39 6.48 -2.87
CA GLY A 99 4.42 5.55 -2.32
C GLY A 99 4.91 4.10 -2.34
N ALA A 100 4.09 3.17 -1.83
CA ALA A 100 4.50 1.77 -1.64
C ALA A 100 4.91 1.09 -2.96
N GLY A 101 4.43 1.59 -4.10
CA GLY A 101 4.82 1.14 -5.42
C GLY A 101 6.31 1.31 -5.72
N ALA A 102 7.00 2.29 -5.13
CA ALA A 102 8.44 2.50 -5.33
C ALA A 102 9.27 1.32 -4.78
N SER A 103 8.81 0.68 -3.71
CA SER A 103 9.46 -0.46 -3.07
C SER A 103 8.94 -1.82 -3.55
N ALA A 104 7.90 -1.86 -4.39
CA ALA A 104 7.35 -3.11 -4.91
C ALA A 104 8.37 -3.99 -5.66
N PRO A 105 9.28 -3.43 -6.51
CA PRO A 105 10.35 -4.21 -7.13
C PRO A 105 11.35 -4.82 -6.13
N SER A 106 11.43 -4.27 -4.90
CA SER A 106 12.25 -4.80 -3.81
C SER A 106 11.57 -5.92 -3.02
N GLY A 107 10.41 -6.42 -3.49
CA GLY A 107 9.67 -7.50 -2.85
C GLY A 107 8.76 -7.04 -1.70
N ILE A 108 8.57 -5.73 -1.54
CA ILE A 108 7.69 -5.16 -0.52
C ILE A 108 6.27 -5.08 -1.09
N PRO A 109 5.27 -5.71 -0.45
CA PRO A 109 3.92 -5.69 -0.98
C PRO A 109 3.33 -4.27 -0.89
N THR A 110 2.57 -3.88 -1.91
CA THR A 110 1.70 -2.71 -1.88
C THR A 110 0.55 -2.93 -0.90
N VAL A 111 -0.09 -1.85 -0.42
CA VAL A 111 -1.16 -1.90 0.60
C VAL A 111 -2.28 -2.88 0.23
N ASP A 112 -2.70 -2.90 -1.04
CA ASP A 112 -3.73 -3.80 -1.58
C ASP A 112 -3.33 -5.29 -1.55
N LYS A 113 -2.02 -5.58 -1.56
CA LYS A 113 -1.48 -6.96 -1.54
C LYS A 113 -0.98 -7.37 -0.16
N LEU A 114 -0.73 -6.41 0.73
CA LEU A 114 -0.06 -6.60 2.01
C LEU A 114 -0.75 -7.69 2.84
N LEU A 115 -2.07 -7.59 3.03
CA LEU A 115 -2.81 -8.56 3.82
C LEU A 115 -2.74 -9.98 3.24
N SER A 116 -2.89 -10.12 1.93
CA SER A 116 -2.85 -11.43 1.26
C SER A 116 -1.48 -12.11 1.34
N GLU A 117 -0.40 -11.34 1.20
CA GLU A 117 0.96 -11.84 1.35
C GLU A 117 1.29 -12.18 2.81
N LEU A 118 0.74 -11.42 3.77
CA LEU A 118 0.83 -11.75 5.19
C LEU A 118 0.17 -13.09 5.50
N TRP A 119 -1.04 -13.35 5.00
CA TRP A 119 -1.71 -14.64 5.20
C TRP A 119 -0.97 -15.81 4.57
N LYS A 120 -0.40 -15.61 3.38
CA LYS A 120 0.44 -16.62 2.73
C LYS A 120 1.68 -16.97 3.57
N ARG A 121 2.29 -15.99 4.25
CA ARG A 121 3.43 -16.23 5.15
C ARG A 121 2.99 -16.84 6.47
N ALA A 122 1.93 -16.32 7.09
CA ALA A 122 1.35 -16.81 8.32
C ALA A 122 0.99 -18.30 8.25
N ARG A 123 0.34 -18.73 7.16
CA ARG A 123 -0.01 -20.14 6.90
C ARG A 123 1.20 -21.07 6.82
N LYS A 124 2.37 -20.57 6.38
CA LYS A 124 3.61 -21.37 6.34
C LYS A 124 4.19 -21.64 7.73
N ILE A 125 3.89 -20.78 8.71
CA ILE A 125 4.32 -20.95 10.10
C ILE A 125 3.50 -22.04 10.78
N GLY A 126 2.27 -22.30 10.30
CA GLY A 126 1.39 -23.33 10.85
C GLY A 126 0.84 -22.98 12.23
N ARG A 127 0.63 -21.70 12.50
CA ARG A 127 0.07 -21.18 13.75
C ARG A 127 -1.46 -21.10 13.66
N GLU A 128 -2.15 -21.88 14.48
CA GLU A 128 -3.62 -22.00 14.46
C GLU A 128 -4.33 -20.67 14.71
N ASP A 129 -3.76 -19.81 15.55
CA ASP A 129 -4.30 -18.49 15.86
C ASP A 129 -4.33 -17.55 14.65
N LEU A 130 -3.28 -17.59 13.83
CA LEU A 130 -3.22 -16.82 12.58
C LEU A 130 -4.24 -17.33 11.55
N ASP A 131 -4.42 -18.65 11.47
CA ASP A 131 -5.41 -19.26 10.58
C ASP A 131 -6.84 -18.91 11.00
N ARG A 132 -7.11 -18.89 12.31
CA ARG A 132 -8.39 -18.43 12.87
C ARG A 132 -8.66 -16.96 12.54
N LEU A 133 -7.66 -16.08 12.68
CA LEU A 133 -7.80 -14.67 12.32
C LEU A 133 -8.01 -14.48 10.81
N ALA A 134 -7.26 -15.21 9.97
CA ALA A 134 -7.42 -15.16 8.52
C ALA A 134 -8.84 -15.60 8.10
N LYS A 135 -9.34 -16.71 8.68
CA LYS A 135 -10.71 -17.17 8.44
C LYS A 135 -11.76 -16.15 8.87
N TRP A 136 -11.57 -15.52 10.03
CA TRP A 136 -12.46 -14.45 10.50
C TRP A 136 -12.47 -13.26 9.54
N CYS A 137 -11.32 -12.86 9.00
CA CYS A 137 -11.24 -11.80 7.98
C CYS A 137 -12.01 -12.20 6.71
N ASP A 138 -11.82 -13.43 6.23
CA ASP A 138 -12.52 -13.96 5.05
C ASP A 138 -14.05 -13.97 5.25
N GLU A 139 -14.53 -14.43 6.41
CA GLU A 139 -15.96 -14.46 6.77
C GLU A 139 -16.59 -13.05 6.87
N ARG A 140 -15.79 -12.04 7.18
CA ARG A 140 -16.23 -10.63 7.31
C ARG A 140 -15.95 -9.78 6.07
N GLY A 141 -15.35 -10.35 5.03
CA GLY A 141 -14.99 -9.63 3.81
C GLY A 141 -13.87 -8.60 4.01
N ILE A 142 -13.04 -8.76 5.05
CA ILE A 142 -11.86 -7.92 5.29
C ILE A 142 -10.76 -8.37 4.34
N THR A 143 -10.56 -7.60 3.28
CA THR A 143 -9.64 -7.96 2.17
C THR A 143 -8.38 -7.11 2.12
N ASN A 144 -8.31 -6.03 2.92
CA ASN A 144 -7.14 -5.15 3.02
C ASN A 144 -6.71 -4.98 4.48
N ILE A 145 -5.46 -4.57 4.65
CA ILE A 145 -4.81 -4.42 5.96
C ILE A 145 -5.40 -3.24 6.76
N GLU A 146 -5.84 -2.18 6.10
CA GLU A 146 -6.37 -0.97 6.75
C GLU A 146 -7.65 -1.28 7.52
N ASP A 147 -8.54 -2.09 6.94
CA ASP A 147 -9.77 -2.57 7.58
C ASP A 147 -9.46 -3.44 8.80
N LEU A 148 -8.47 -4.33 8.71
CA LEU A 148 -8.04 -5.16 9.83
C LEU A 148 -7.48 -4.31 10.98
N LEU A 149 -6.61 -3.35 10.67
CA LEU A 149 -6.03 -2.46 11.68
C LEU A 149 -7.08 -1.53 12.30
N THR A 150 -8.01 -1.04 11.49
CA THR A 150 -9.15 -0.25 11.97
C THR A 150 -10.01 -1.07 12.93
N ALA A 151 -10.36 -2.32 12.56
CA ALA A 151 -11.13 -3.21 13.41
C ALA A 151 -10.42 -3.48 14.74
N ALA A 152 -9.11 -3.72 14.70
CA ALA A 152 -8.31 -3.97 15.89
C ALA A 152 -8.16 -2.73 16.79
N TYR A 153 -7.93 -1.56 16.20
CA TYR A 153 -7.84 -0.30 16.93
C TYR A 153 -9.17 0.03 17.62
N ILE A 154 -10.29 -0.06 16.90
CA ILE A 154 -11.63 0.17 17.47
C ILE A 154 -11.91 -0.83 18.60
N SER A 155 -11.53 -2.10 18.42
CA SER A 155 -11.72 -3.13 19.45
C SER A 155 -10.94 -2.81 20.73
N ASN A 156 -9.65 -2.45 20.59
CA ASN A 156 -8.82 -2.05 21.73
C ASN A 156 -9.34 -0.77 22.41
N PHE A 157 -9.71 0.22 21.60
CA PHE A 157 -10.22 1.50 22.10
C PHE A 157 -11.56 1.33 22.84
N ALA A 158 -12.45 0.48 22.34
CA ALA A 158 -13.69 0.13 23.02
C ALA A 158 -13.42 -0.60 24.35
N ALA A 159 -12.49 -1.57 24.38
CA ALA A 159 -12.14 -2.29 25.61
C ALA A 159 -11.56 -1.40 26.71
N THR A 160 -10.75 -0.41 26.32
CA THR A 160 -10.11 0.50 27.27
C THR A 160 -11.06 1.61 27.73
N ASN A 161 -12.12 1.91 26.99
CA ASN A 161 -13.05 3.01 27.30
C ASN A 161 -14.53 2.58 27.30
N ARG A 162 -15.10 2.41 28.50
CA ARG A 162 -16.51 2.04 28.69
C ARG A 162 -17.51 3.02 28.06
N SER A 163 -17.20 4.31 28.06
CA SER A 163 -18.07 5.34 27.46
C SER A 163 -18.14 5.17 25.94
N ILE A 164 -17.03 4.83 25.30
CA ILE A 164 -16.97 4.56 23.86
C ILE A 164 -17.72 3.27 23.53
N THR A 165 -17.55 2.21 24.33
CA THR A 165 -18.36 0.99 24.14
C THR A 165 -19.85 1.30 24.19
N SER A 166 -20.28 2.09 25.18
CA SER A 166 -21.69 2.49 25.32
C SER A 166 -22.17 3.31 24.11
N LEU A 167 -21.31 4.17 23.57
CA LEU A 167 -21.59 4.97 22.38
C LEU A 167 -21.70 4.10 21.11
N LEU A 168 -20.78 3.14 20.94
CA LEU A 168 -20.82 2.18 19.84
C LEU A 168 -22.06 1.30 19.91
N ASP A 169 -22.44 0.85 21.12
CA ASP A 169 -23.65 0.07 21.34
C ASP A 169 -24.91 0.87 20.97
N TYR A 170 -24.93 2.16 21.35
CA TYR A 170 -25.98 3.10 20.96
C TYR A 170 -26.08 3.24 19.43
N PHE A 171 -24.99 3.52 18.73
CA PHE A 171 -25.04 3.76 17.28
C PHE A 171 -25.29 2.49 16.45
N LEU A 172 -24.63 1.39 16.80
CA LEU A 172 -24.65 0.17 15.99
C LEU A 172 -25.89 -0.68 16.24
N PHE A 173 -26.35 -0.76 17.50
CA PHE A 173 -27.43 -1.65 17.89
C PHE A 173 -28.69 -0.92 18.34
N SER A 174 -28.57 0.25 18.94
CA SER A 174 -29.73 1.03 19.43
C SER A 174 -30.30 1.98 18.36
N ARG A 175 -29.49 2.28 17.34
CA ARG A 175 -29.84 2.87 16.04
C ARG A 175 -30.92 3.95 16.09
N GLY A 176 -30.85 4.87 17.06
CA GLY A 176 -31.81 5.97 17.19
C GLY A 176 -33.29 5.57 17.06
N ARG A 177 -33.65 4.31 17.36
CA ARG A 177 -35.06 3.92 17.41
C ARG A 177 -35.66 4.70 18.57
N GLU A 178 -36.73 5.43 18.32
CA GLU A 178 -37.61 5.91 19.39
C GLU A 178 -37.99 4.67 20.19
N ILE A 179 -37.37 4.51 21.35
CA ILE A 179 -37.70 3.46 22.29
C ILE A 179 -39.14 3.77 22.69
N THR A 180 -40.06 2.90 22.30
CA THR A 180 -41.46 3.06 22.72
C THR A 180 -41.54 2.95 24.25
N GLU A 181 -42.48 3.65 24.90
CA GLU A 181 -42.62 3.60 26.37
C GLU A 181 -42.74 2.15 26.90
N GLU A 182 -43.32 1.25 26.10
CA GLU A 182 -43.40 -0.18 26.40
C GLU A 182 -42.01 -0.86 26.36
N GLU A 183 -41.19 -0.59 25.34
CA GLU A 183 -39.81 -1.10 25.26
C GLU A 183 -38.94 -0.53 26.40
N GLU A 184 -39.12 0.74 26.79
CA GLU A 184 -38.40 1.31 27.93
C GLU A 184 -38.80 0.61 29.24
N TYR A 185 -40.09 0.32 29.43
CA TYR A 185 -40.58 -0.44 30.57
C TYR A 185 -40.02 -1.87 30.60
N PHE A 186 -39.93 -2.55 29.43
CA PHE A 186 -39.33 -3.87 29.32
C PHE A 186 -37.80 -3.85 29.51
N LEU A 187 -37.09 -2.83 29.05
CA LEU A 187 -35.65 -2.63 29.27
C LEU A 187 -35.31 -2.37 30.74
N ARG A 188 -36.18 -1.66 31.48
CA ARG A 188 -36.01 -1.45 32.92
C ARG A 188 -36.28 -2.71 33.77
N ARG A 189 -37.09 -3.67 33.27
CA ARG A 189 -37.46 -4.90 33.99
C ARG A 189 -36.72 -6.16 33.55
N ARG A 190 -36.25 -6.24 32.31
CA ARG A 190 -35.28 -7.28 31.93
C ARG A 190 -33.95 -6.90 32.56
N ARG A 191 -33.28 -7.90 33.15
CA ARG A 191 -31.88 -7.85 33.61
C ARG A 191 -31.09 -6.91 32.72
N PRO A 192 -30.16 -6.09 33.30
CA PRO A 192 -29.34 -5.16 32.52
C PRO A 192 -28.95 -5.89 31.25
N VAL A 193 -29.39 -5.38 30.09
CA VAL A 193 -28.95 -5.87 28.78
C VAL A 193 -27.47 -6.10 29.00
N ARG A 194 -27.04 -7.37 29.00
CA ARG A 194 -25.65 -7.70 29.30
C ARG A 194 -24.88 -6.84 28.34
N ALA A 195 -24.34 -5.71 28.82
CA ALA A 195 -23.46 -4.86 28.06
C ALA A 195 -22.47 -5.87 27.54
N THR A 196 -22.51 -6.12 26.23
CA THR A 196 -21.89 -7.29 25.60
C THR A 196 -20.55 -7.45 26.28
N GLU A 197 -20.41 -8.46 27.14
CA GLU A 197 -19.25 -8.54 28.03
C GLU A 197 -18.07 -8.54 27.08
N ILE A 198 -17.36 -7.40 27.04
CA ILE A 198 -16.29 -7.22 26.07
C ILE A 198 -15.31 -8.31 26.42
N ASP A 199 -15.15 -9.25 25.50
CA ASP A 199 -14.23 -10.35 25.71
C ASP A 199 -12.80 -9.82 25.59
N VAL A 200 -12.30 -9.31 26.72
CA VAL A 200 -10.94 -8.79 26.87
C VAL A 200 -9.92 -9.84 26.42
N SER A 201 -10.23 -11.13 26.60
CA SER A 201 -9.34 -12.21 26.17
C SER A 201 -9.23 -12.30 24.65
N SER A 202 -10.34 -12.13 23.93
CA SER A 202 -10.36 -12.07 22.46
C SER A 202 -9.60 -10.84 21.93
N ILE A 203 -9.64 -9.71 22.63
CA ILE A 203 -8.92 -8.49 22.23
C ILE A 203 -7.43 -8.63 22.47
N SER A 204 -7.00 -9.14 23.63
CA SER A 204 -5.60 -9.47 23.89
C SER A 204 -5.07 -10.46 22.86
N PHE A 205 -5.85 -11.51 22.56
CA PHE A 205 -5.51 -12.48 21.52
C PHE A 205 -5.34 -11.82 20.15
N LEU A 206 -6.23 -10.91 19.76
CA LEU A 206 -6.12 -10.16 18.51
C LEU A 206 -4.84 -9.31 18.49
N GLN A 207 -4.49 -8.66 19.60
CA GLN A 207 -3.28 -7.85 19.71
C GLN A 207 -2.01 -8.69 19.58
N ASP A 208 -1.91 -9.81 20.29
CA ASP A 208 -0.76 -10.73 20.21
C ASP A 208 -0.60 -11.32 18.80
N THR A 209 -1.73 -11.62 18.16
CA THR A 209 -1.76 -12.13 16.78
C THR A 209 -1.30 -11.05 15.79
N LEU A 210 -1.73 -9.79 15.98
CA LEU A 210 -1.27 -8.67 15.16
C LEU A 210 0.20 -8.35 15.36
N GLN A 211 0.71 -8.39 16.60
CA GLN A 211 2.13 -8.22 16.85
C GLN A 211 2.96 -9.28 16.14
N THR A 212 2.48 -10.53 16.14
CA THR A 212 3.10 -11.62 15.37
C THR A 212 3.09 -11.30 13.87
N LEU A 213 1.95 -10.86 13.32
CA LEU A 213 1.84 -10.49 11.91
C LEU A 213 2.75 -9.33 11.51
N PHE A 214 2.82 -8.30 12.35
CA PHE A 214 3.73 -7.17 12.15
C PHE A 214 5.19 -7.60 12.24
N GLY A 215 5.54 -8.51 13.16
CA GLY A 215 6.88 -9.10 13.19
C GLY A 215 7.26 -9.77 11.86
N LEU A 216 6.32 -10.50 11.24
CA LEU A 216 6.54 -11.10 9.91
C LEU A 216 6.70 -10.04 8.81
N LEU A 217 5.92 -8.96 8.89
CA LEU A 217 6.03 -7.85 7.95
C LEU A 217 7.39 -7.16 8.07
N THR A 218 7.76 -6.79 9.29
CA THR A 218 9.01 -6.11 9.59
C THR A 218 10.20 -6.96 9.18
N SER A 219 10.21 -8.27 9.43
CA SER A 219 11.25 -9.18 8.95
C SER A 219 11.40 -9.16 7.42
N THR A 220 10.29 -9.03 6.70
CA THR A 220 10.28 -8.89 5.24
C THR A 220 10.89 -7.57 4.78
N MET A 221 10.50 -6.47 5.43
CA MET A 221 10.92 -5.13 5.06
C MET A 221 12.38 -4.85 5.46
N ILE A 222 12.85 -5.39 6.59
CA ILE A 222 14.25 -5.32 7.02
C ILE A 222 15.16 -5.97 5.98
N SER A 223 14.78 -7.11 5.41
CA SER A 223 15.62 -7.80 4.41
C SER A 223 15.57 -7.17 3.01
N ALA A 224 14.63 -6.27 2.74
CA ALA A 224 14.49 -5.64 1.43
C ALA A 224 15.58 -4.59 1.19
N SER A 225 16.15 -4.57 -0.02
CA SER A 225 17.19 -3.61 -0.42
C SER A 225 16.70 -2.63 -1.49
N PRO A 226 17.36 -1.48 -1.64
CA PRO A 226 17.05 -0.51 -2.68
C PRO A 226 17.05 -1.14 -4.07
N ASN A 227 16.17 -0.63 -4.93
CA ASN A 227 16.05 -1.02 -6.33
C ASN A 227 16.47 0.13 -7.28
N ALA A 228 16.32 -0.09 -8.59
CA ALA A 228 16.70 0.88 -9.62
C ALA A 228 16.04 2.26 -9.44
N THR A 229 14.79 2.33 -8.97
CA THR A 229 14.10 3.59 -8.72
C THR A 229 14.77 4.39 -7.60
N HIS A 230 15.11 3.72 -6.50
CA HIS A 230 15.82 4.34 -5.38
C HIS A 230 17.18 4.86 -5.83
N ASN A 231 17.94 4.04 -6.58
CA ASN A 231 19.25 4.44 -7.09
C ASN A 231 19.17 5.62 -8.06
N ALA A 232 18.15 5.66 -8.93
CA ALA A 232 17.95 6.81 -9.83
C ALA A 232 17.67 8.11 -9.06
N ILE A 233 16.92 8.05 -7.95
CA ILE A 233 16.70 9.19 -7.07
C ILE A 233 18.01 9.60 -6.40
N ILE A 234 18.84 8.65 -5.97
CA ILE A 234 20.15 8.96 -5.40
C ILE A 234 21.06 9.66 -6.41
N ASP A 235 21.11 9.17 -7.65
CA ASP A 235 21.93 9.79 -8.68
C ASP A 235 21.44 11.20 -9.00
N PHE A 236 20.12 11.43 -9.03
CA PHE A 236 19.55 12.77 -9.12
C PHE A 236 19.97 13.67 -7.95
N ILE A 237 19.92 13.18 -6.72
CA ILE A 237 20.31 13.94 -5.51
C ILE A 237 21.79 14.33 -5.53
N LYS A 238 22.67 13.48 -6.09
CA LYS A 238 24.10 13.79 -6.20
C LYS A 238 24.33 15.05 -7.03
N GLU A 239 23.53 15.25 -8.08
CA GLU A 239 23.60 16.40 -8.99
C GLU A 239 22.74 17.59 -8.50
N HIS A 240 21.65 17.32 -7.79
CA HIS A 240 20.68 18.31 -7.32
C HIS A 240 20.55 18.30 -5.79
N LYS A 241 21.49 18.99 -5.11
CA LYS A 241 21.57 19.03 -3.63
C LYS A 241 20.34 19.60 -2.94
N ASN A 242 19.54 20.42 -3.63
CA ASN A 242 18.33 21.04 -3.11
C ASN A 242 17.09 20.12 -3.24
N THR A 243 17.27 18.85 -2.89
CA THR A 243 16.25 17.80 -3.04
C THR A 243 15.76 17.33 -1.68
N SER A 244 14.45 17.13 -1.57
CA SER A 244 13.77 16.54 -0.43
C SER A 244 12.97 15.31 -0.87
N ILE A 245 12.74 14.39 0.05
CA ILE A 245 11.95 13.19 -0.18
C ILE A 245 10.87 13.11 0.88
N ILE A 246 9.64 12.90 0.44
CA ILE A 246 8.51 12.52 1.28
C ILE A 246 8.11 11.12 0.87
N THR A 247 8.01 10.19 1.80
CA THR A 247 7.59 8.82 1.54
C THR A 247 6.47 8.39 2.48
N THR A 248 5.54 7.62 1.95
CA THR A 248 4.52 6.91 2.75
C THR A 248 4.92 5.48 3.07
N ASN A 249 6.14 5.09 2.71
CA ASN A 249 6.63 3.72 2.87
C ASN A 249 7.17 3.50 4.27
N TYR A 250 6.79 2.37 4.87
CA TYR A 250 7.29 1.95 6.17
C TYR A 250 8.69 1.36 6.10
N ASP A 251 9.10 0.88 4.92
CA ASP A 251 10.37 0.20 4.73
C ASP A 251 11.59 1.14 4.80
N GLY A 252 12.77 0.52 4.83
CA GLY A 252 14.06 1.18 4.94
C GLY A 252 14.81 1.36 3.62
N CYS A 253 14.19 1.09 2.46
CA CYS A 253 14.92 1.04 1.19
C CYS A 253 15.47 2.39 0.76
N MET A 254 14.75 3.49 1.01
CA MET A 254 15.24 4.83 0.67
C MET A 254 16.36 5.27 1.63
N ASP A 255 16.23 4.96 2.92
CA ASP A 255 17.23 5.25 3.96
C ASP A 255 18.54 4.52 3.64
N GLU A 256 18.46 3.22 3.37
CA GLU A 256 19.61 2.40 2.96
C GLU A 256 20.26 2.94 1.68
N ALA A 257 19.47 3.36 0.69
CA ALA A 257 20.01 3.94 -0.53
C ALA A 257 20.80 5.23 -0.28
N ILE A 258 20.29 6.10 0.59
CA ILE A 258 20.93 7.37 0.96
C ILE A 258 22.21 7.09 1.75
N LEU A 259 22.12 6.30 2.81
CA LEU A 259 23.23 6.00 3.72
C LEU A 259 24.38 5.25 3.01
N ARG A 260 24.07 4.25 2.17
CA ARG A 260 25.10 3.51 1.41
C ARG A 260 25.86 4.37 0.40
N ASN A 261 25.29 5.50 -0.02
CA ASN A 261 25.94 6.44 -0.92
C ASN A 261 26.65 7.58 -0.16
N GLY A 262 26.78 7.49 1.16
CA GLY A 262 27.47 8.48 1.99
C GLY A 262 26.76 9.83 2.03
N ILE A 263 25.45 9.85 1.77
CA ILE A 263 24.63 11.07 1.83
C ILE A 263 24.06 11.18 3.24
N HIS A 264 24.20 12.34 3.87
CA HIS A 264 23.68 12.59 5.21
C HIS A 264 22.18 12.87 5.15
N LEU A 265 21.45 12.50 6.22
CA LEU A 265 20.03 12.80 6.37
C LEU A 265 19.83 13.94 7.36
N LYS A 266 18.89 14.86 7.09
CA LYS A 266 18.55 15.93 8.03
C LYS A 266 17.73 15.39 9.20
N GLY A 267 18.25 15.54 10.41
CA GLY A 267 17.48 15.44 11.66
C GLY A 267 17.00 14.05 12.05
N THR A 268 17.45 12.98 11.40
CA THR A 268 16.98 11.62 11.68
C THR A 268 17.85 10.84 12.65
N ILE A 269 19.09 11.25 12.96
CA ILE A 269 19.91 10.55 13.98
C ILE A 269 20.74 11.53 14.82
N GLY A 270 20.27 11.80 16.05
CA GLY A 270 21.09 11.88 17.28
C GLY A 270 22.25 12.89 17.38
N SER A 271 22.50 13.72 16.39
CA SER A 271 23.58 14.70 16.43
C SER A 271 23.10 16.07 15.96
N GLU A 272 23.05 17.01 16.90
CA GLU A 272 22.81 18.45 16.63
C GLU A 272 23.78 19.01 15.56
N SER A 273 24.88 18.28 15.27
CA SER A 273 25.86 18.64 14.25
C SER A 273 25.37 18.49 12.80
N GLU A 274 24.36 17.66 12.52
CA GLU A 274 23.94 17.39 11.13
C GLU A 274 22.81 18.29 10.61
N GLU A 275 22.09 19.02 11.48
CA GLU A 275 21.06 19.99 11.04
C GLU A 275 21.63 21.10 10.15
N ASN A 276 22.91 21.43 10.33
CA ASN A 276 23.60 22.49 9.59
C ASN A 276 24.33 21.99 8.35
N ASN A 277 24.27 20.70 8.00
CA ASN A 277 24.91 20.21 6.79
C ASN A 277 24.10 20.64 5.54
N PRO A 278 24.61 21.54 4.68
CA PRO A 278 23.90 21.98 3.49
C PRO A 278 23.71 20.86 2.46
N ASP A 279 24.53 19.81 2.51
CA ASP A 279 24.49 18.65 1.61
C ASP A 279 23.61 17.51 2.13
N ALA A 280 23.02 17.65 3.33
CA ALA A 280 22.12 16.65 3.88
C ALA A 280 20.75 16.67 3.18
N VAL A 281 20.21 15.48 2.91
CA VAL A 281 18.89 15.29 2.30
C VAL A 281 17.82 15.24 3.38
N GLN A 282 16.72 15.94 3.14
CA GLN A 282 15.55 15.81 3.99
C GLN A 282 14.71 14.60 3.55
N LEU A 283 14.59 13.60 4.43
CA LEU A 283 13.71 12.44 4.26
C LEU A 283 12.58 12.51 5.28
N ILE A 284 11.34 12.62 4.81
CA ILE A 284 10.14 12.68 5.65
C ILE A 284 9.35 11.40 5.44
N LYS A 285 9.07 10.67 6.53
CA LYS A 285 8.25 9.44 6.51
C LYS A 285 6.90 9.68 7.15
N MET A 286 5.86 9.76 6.33
CA MET A 286 4.51 10.17 6.76
C MET A 286 3.83 9.15 7.69
N HIS A 287 4.11 7.86 7.51
CA HIS A 287 3.49 6.78 8.26
C HIS A 287 4.42 6.16 9.31
N GLY A 288 5.59 6.77 9.56
CA GLY A 288 6.66 6.18 10.36
C GLY A 288 7.56 5.23 9.56
N SER A 289 8.39 4.49 10.28
CA SER A 289 9.40 3.59 9.70
C SER A 289 9.59 2.33 10.54
N ILE A 290 9.97 1.23 9.90
CA ILE A 290 10.33 -0.02 10.60
C ILE A 290 11.56 0.12 11.51
N ASN A 291 12.42 1.11 11.27
CA ASN A 291 13.59 1.41 12.10
C ASN A 291 13.36 2.53 13.11
N TRP A 292 12.11 2.94 13.33
CA TRP A 292 11.75 3.93 14.34
C TRP A 292 11.10 3.24 15.55
N ALA A 293 11.56 3.58 16.75
CA ALA A 293 10.86 3.27 18.00
C ALA A 293 10.32 4.55 18.62
N TYR A 294 9.05 4.52 18.96
CA TYR A 294 8.38 5.59 19.69
C TYR A 294 8.20 5.21 21.15
N CYS A 295 8.53 6.13 22.07
CA CYS A 295 8.31 5.94 23.50
C CYS A 295 7.07 6.72 23.96
N ASP A 296 5.99 6.02 24.31
CA ASP A 296 4.76 6.65 24.81
C ASP A 296 4.97 7.49 26.09
N SER A 297 5.96 7.14 26.91
CA SER A 297 6.20 7.85 28.18
C SER A 297 6.86 9.22 27.98
N CYS A 298 7.84 9.33 27.08
CA CYS A 298 8.57 10.58 26.86
C CYS A 298 8.26 11.25 25.52
N GLN A 299 7.40 10.64 24.70
CA GLN A 299 7.00 11.13 23.37
C GLN A 299 8.19 11.35 22.43
N ASP A 300 9.26 10.56 22.63
CA ASP A 300 10.50 10.63 21.85
C ASP A 300 10.54 9.53 20.78
N VAL A 301 11.12 9.84 19.62
CA VAL A 301 11.31 8.89 18.52
C VAL A 301 12.80 8.60 18.41
N ARG A 302 13.17 7.32 18.51
CA ARG A 302 14.53 6.84 18.28
C ARG A 302 14.60 6.10 16.96
N GLU A 303 15.56 6.47 16.15
CA GLU A 303 15.90 5.73 14.95
C GLU A 303 17.06 4.77 15.23
N PHE A 304 17.00 3.58 14.64
CA PHE A 304 18.11 2.61 14.65
C PHE A 304 18.70 2.51 13.25
N ASP A 305 20.00 2.26 13.17
CA ASP A 305 20.67 2.08 11.89
C ASP A 305 20.21 0.75 11.23
N LEU A 306 19.57 0.89 10.08
CA LEU A 306 19.11 -0.24 9.27
C LEU A 306 20.27 -1.07 8.71
N LEU A 307 21.44 -0.46 8.51
CA LEU A 307 22.63 -1.16 8.02
C LEU A 307 23.16 -2.10 9.10
N GLU A 308 23.26 -1.63 10.35
CA GLU A 308 23.67 -2.46 11.50
C GLU A 308 22.73 -3.66 11.72
N LEU A 309 21.43 -3.53 11.42
CA LEU A 309 20.46 -4.62 11.56
C LEU A 309 20.54 -5.69 10.48
N LYS A 310 21.24 -5.43 9.37
CA LYS A 310 21.34 -6.34 8.21
C LYS A 310 22.67 -7.10 8.15
N GLU A 311 23.69 -6.62 8.85
CA GLU A 311 25.01 -7.26 8.98
C GLU A 311 25.00 -8.37 10.03
#